data_AF-A0A2H0CQY6-F1
#
_entry.id   AF-A0A2H0CQY6-F1
#
_cell.length_a   1.000
_cell.length_b   1.000
_cell.length_c   1.000
_cell.angle_alpha   90.00
_cell.angle_beta   90.00
_cell.angle_gamma   90.00
#
_symmetry.space_group_name_H-M   'P 1'
#
loop_
_entity.id
_entity.type
_entity.pdbx_description
1 polymer ?
#
loop_
_entity_poly.entity_id
_entity_poly.type
_entity_poly.pdbx_seq_one_letter_code
_entity_poly.pdbx_strand_id
1 'polypeptide(L)' 'MFKYELRPEIRKQLKDPDGFEKGLNAVFLGLAVCMSGVALMLILYFTKPEHVLHPSWILILGFAIVGWGEYKKFRCK' A
#
# COMPACT_ATOMS: atom_id res chain seq x y z
N MET A 1 -8.12 3.74 9.35
CA MET A 1 -6.93 4.32 8.70
C MET A 1 -5.82 4.27 9.73
N PHE A 2 -4.68 3.62 9.44
CA PHE A 2 -3.63 3.40 10.43
C PHE A 2 -3.12 4.75 10.96
N LYS A 3 -3.07 4.96 12.28
CA LYS A 3 -2.47 6.14 12.90
C LYS A 3 -0.98 5.87 13.09
N TYR A 4 -0.13 6.54 12.33
CA TYR A 4 1.32 6.43 12.47
C TYR A 4 1.86 7.78 12.89
N GLU A 5 2.36 7.88 14.11
CA GLU A 5 3.13 9.06 14.51
C GLU A 5 4.57 8.91 14.03
N LEU A 6 5.00 9.82 13.15
CA LEU A 6 6.40 9.95 12.78
C LEU A 6 7.19 10.35 14.02
N ARG A 7 8.32 9.68 14.25
CA ARG A 7 9.26 10.12 15.30
C ARG A 7 9.58 11.60 15.11
N PRO A 8 9.63 12.40 16.19
CA PRO A 8 9.84 13.85 16.10
C PRO A 8 11.16 14.21 15.41
N GLU A 9 12.16 13.34 15.48
CA GLU A 9 13.44 13.46 14.76
C GLU A 9 13.26 13.46 13.23
N ILE A 10 12.42 12.56 12.71
CA ILE A 10 12.14 12.45 11.27
C ILE A 10 11.22 13.59 10.83
N ARG A 11 10.28 14.00 11.70
CA ARG A 11 9.37 15.11 11.43
C ARG A 11 10.10 16.44 11.20
N LYS A 12 11.23 16.66 11.88
CA LYS A 12 12.09 17.85 11.71
C LYS A 12 12.92 17.86 10.42
N GLN A 13 13.11 16.70 9.79
CA GLN A 13 13.90 16.56 8.56
C GLN A 13 13.05 16.60 7.29
N LEU A 14 11.73 16.53 7.41
CA LEU A 14 10.79 16.48 6.31
C LEU A 14 10.27 17.88 5.96
N LYS A 15 10.16 18.18 4.66
CA LYS A 15 9.55 19.42 4.18
C LYS A 15 8.06 19.55 4.54
N ASP A 16 7.31 18.45 4.45
CA ASP A 16 5.88 18.39 4.82
C ASP A 16 5.58 17.05 5.54
N PRO A 17 5.65 17.02 6.87
CA PRO A 17 5.49 15.80 7.63
C PRO A 17 4.09 15.19 7.56
N ASP A 18 3.04 16.01 7.44
CA ASP A 18 1.65 15.53 7.36
C ASP A 18 1.35 14.95 5.96
N GLY A 19 1.95 15.54 4.92
CA GLY A 19 1.95 14.98 3.57
C GLY A 19 2.67 13.64 3.48
N PHE A 20 3.80 13.49 4.19
CA PHE A 20 4.57 12.24 4.28
C PHE A 20 3.79 11.14 5.02
N GLU A 21 3.13 11.47 6.14
CA GLU A 21 2.27 10.52 6.86
C GLU A 21 1.13 10.00 5.97
N LYS A 22 0.46 10.89 5.22
CA LYS A 22 -0.57 10.50 4.25
C LYS A 22 -0.02 9.59 3.14
N GLY A 23 1.20 9.85 2.68
CA GLY A 23 1.89 9.00 1.71
C GLY A 23 2.20 7.60 2.28
N LEU A 24 2.71 7.53 3.50
CA LEU A 24 2.92 6.26 4.23
C LEU A 24 1.62 5.47 4.38
N ASN A 25 0.53 6.13 4.77
CA ASN A 25 -0.77 5.48 4.93
C ASN A 25 -1.27 4.88 3.59
N ALA A 26 -1.09 5.62 2.49
CA ALA A 26 -1.40 5.11 1.16
C ALA A 26 -0.54 3.89 0.80
N VAL A 27 0.77 3.91 1.07
CA VAL A 27 1.65 2.75 0.86
C VAL A 27 1.17 1.53 1.65
N PHE A 28 0.87 1.69 2.94
CA PHE A 28 0.38 0.58 3.77
C PHE A 28 -0.97 0.06 3.30
N LEU A 29 -1.87 0.94 2.86
CA LEU A 29 -3.15 0.54 2.31
C LEU A 29 -2.97 -0.24 1.00
N GLY A 30 -2.12 0.23 0.09
CA GLY A 30 -1.80 -0.48 -1.15
C GLY A 30 -1.15 -1.85 -0.91
N LEU A 31 -0.25 -1.95 0.07
CA LEU A 31 0.33 -3.22 0.51
C LEU A 31 -0.72 -4.17 1.10
N ALA A 32 -1.63 -3.67 1.93
CA ALA A 32 -2.72 -4.48 2.48
C ALA A 32 -3.65 -5.01 1.39
N VAL A 33 -3.95 -4.20 0.35
CA VAL A 33 -4.71 -4.60 -0.83
C VAL A 33 -3.96 -5.68 -1.63
N CYS A 34 -2.64 -5.55 -1.81
CA CYS A 34 -1.85 -6.59 -2.47
C CYS A 34 -1.88 -7.90 -1.66
N MET A 35 -1.68 -7.84 -0.34
CA MET A 35 -1.68 -9.04 0.51
C MET A 35 -3.04 -9.73 0.53
N SER A 36 -4.15 -8.97 0.56
CA SER A 36 -5.49 -9.55 0.46
C SER A 36 -5.73 -10.19 -0.91
N GLY A 37 -5.25 -9.57 -1.99
CA GLY A 37 -5.27 -10.15 -3.34
C GLY A 37 -4.53 -11.50 -3.40
N VAL A 38 -3.32 -11.58 -2.86
CA VAL A 38 -2.54 -12.83 -2.79
C VAL A 38 -3.24 -13.88 -1.94
N ALA A 39 -3.80 -13.51 -0.78
CA ALA A 39 -4.55 -14.45 0.05
C ALA A 39 -5.77 -15.02 -0.69
N LEU A 40 -6.46 -14.19 -1.48
CA LEU A 40 -7.59 -14.61 -2.31
C LEU A 40 -7.14 -15.59 -3.42
N MET A 41 -5.99 -15.33 -4.05
CA MET A 41 -5.39 -16.25 -5.02
C MET A 41 -5.03 -17.60 -4.39
N LEU A 42 -4.49 -17.57 -3.17
CA LEU A 42 -4.15 -18.79 -2.42
C LEU A 42 -5.42 -19.61 -2.10
N ILE A 43 -6.50 -18.96 -1.68
CA ILE A 43 -7.79 -19.64 -1.44
C ILE A 43 -8.34 -20.23 -2.74
N LEU A 44 -8.25 -19.49 -3.85
CA LEU A 44 -8.68 -19.96 -5.17
C LEU A 44 -7.82 -21.14 -5.65
N TYR A 45 -6.54 -21.19 -5.29
CA TYR A 45 -5.66 -22.29 -5.66
C TYR A 45 -6.15 -23.64 -5.13
N PHE A 46 -6.70 -23.66 -3.91
CA PHE A 46 -7.25 -24.88 -3.32
C PHE A 46 -8.71 -25.16 -3.71
N THR A 47 -9.49 -24.14 -4.12
CA THR A 47 -10.93 -24.28 -4.38
C THR A 47 -11.28 -24.36 -5.87
N LYS A 48 -10.68 -23.52 -6.71
CA LYS A 48 -10.88 -23.41 -8.16
C LYS A 48 -9.60 -22.92 -8.86
N PRO A 49 -8.66 -23.83 -9.16
CA PRO A 49 -7.34 -23.47 -9.68
C PRO A 49 -7.39 -22.71 -11.01
N GLU A 50 -8.40 -22.98 -11.86
CA GLU A 50 -8.61 -22.24 -13.11
C GLU A 50 -8.87 -20.73 -12.93
N HIS A 51 -9.32 -20.30 -11.75
CA HIS A 51 -9.64 -18.90 -11.46
C HIS A 51 -8.59 -18.18 -10.61
N VAL A 52 -7.47 -18.83 -10.28
CA VAL A 52 -6.42 -18.25 -9.43
C VAL A 52 -5.90 -16.91 -9.92
N LEU A 53 -5.84 -16.70 -11.24
CA LEU A 53 -5.34 -15.47 -11.84
C LEU A 53 -6.41 -14.38 -12.04
N HIS A 54 -7.69 -14.68 -11.84
CA HIS A 54 -8.77 -13.70 -12.00
C HIS A 54 -8.61 -12.45 -11.11
N PRO A 55 -8.21 -12.54 -9.83
CA PRO A 55 -8.03 -11.36 -8.98
C PRO A 55 -6.68 -10.64 -9.18
N SER A 56 -5.95 -10.91 -10.27
CA SER A 56 -4.68 -10.24 -10.59
C SER A 56 -4.80 -8.72 -10.71
N TRP A 57 -5.96 -8.21 -11.13
CA TRP A 57 -6.24 -6.78 -11.15
C TRP A 57 -6.16 -6.12 -9.77
N ILE A 58 -6.43 -6.86 -8.68
CA ILE A 58 -6.31 -6.36 -7.30
C ILE A 58 -4.86 -6.02 -6.98
N LEU A 59 -3.91 -6.84 -7.47
CA LEU A 59 -2.48 -6.57 -7.31
C LEU A 59 -2.07 -5.31 -8.05
N ILE A 60 -2.52 -5.14 -9.30
CA ILE A 60 -2.24 -3.94 -10.09
C ILE A 60 -2.76 -2.69 -9.37
N LEU A 61 -3.96 -2.77 -8.82
CA LEU A 61 -4.58 -1.68 -8.07
C LEU A 61 -3.82 -1.37 -6.77
N GLY A 62 -3.42 -2.40 -6.03
CA GLY A 62 -2.57 -2.25 -4.84
C GLY A 62 -1.23 -1.60 -5.16
N PHE A 63 -0.55 -2.03 -6.23
CA PHE A 63 0.71 -1.43 -6.70
C PHE A 63 0.53 0.02 -7.16
N ALA A 64 -0.59 0.37 -7.81
CA ALA A 64 -0.88 1.75 -8.18
C ALA A 64 -1.01 2.65 -6.95
N ILE A 65 -1.69 2.17 -5.90
CA ILE A 65 -1.84 2.89 -4.62
C ILE A 65 -0.47 3.05 -3.94
N VAL A 66 0.37 1.99 -3.93
CA VAL A 66 1.74 2.07 -3.39
C VAL A 66 2.57 3.09 -4.16
N GLY A 67 2.54 3.06 -5.50
CA GLY A 67 3.26 4.00 -6.35
C GLY A 67 2.85 5.44 -6.09
N TRP A 68 1.55 5.70 -5.93
CA TRP A 68 1.04 7.02 -5.54
C TRP A 68 1.52 7.44 -4.14
N GLY A 69 1.50 6.51 -3.18
CA GLY A 69 1.97 6.74 -1.83
C GLY A 69 3.47 7.08 -1.77
N GLU A 70 4.30 6.36 -2.52
CA GLU A 70 5.74 6.62 -2.64
C GLU A 70 6.03 7.94 -3.36
N TYR A 71 5.30 8.25 -4.44
CA TYR A 71 5.42 9.54 -5.12
C TYR A 71 5.09 10.71 -4.17
N LYS A 72 4.04 10.57 -3.36
CA LYS A 72 3.65 11.56 -2.36
C LYS A 72 4.70 11.68 -1.24
N LYS A 73 5.25 10.57 -0.76
CA LYS A 73 6.37 10.56 0.19
C LYS A 73 7.59 11.30 -0.38
N PHE A 74 7.94 11.06 -1.65
CA PHE A 74 9.08 11.72 -2.30
C PHE A 74 8.89 13.23 -2.45
N ARG A 75 7.66 13.69 -2.74
CA ARG A 75 7.31 15.12 -2.83
C ARG A 75 7.29 15.86 -1.49
N CYS A 76 6.99 15.14 -0.40
CA CYS A 76 6.86 15.69 0.94
C CYS A 76 8.12 15.49 1.82
N LYS A 77 9.11 14.75 1.30
CA LYS A 77 10.45 14.61 1.89
C LYS A 77 11.23 15.89 1.67
#